data_AF-A0A413FVW8-F1
#
_entry.id   AF-A0A413FVW8-F1
#
_cell.length_a   1.000
_cell.length_b   1.000
_cell.length_c   1.000
_cell.angle_alpha   90.00
_cell.angle_beta   90.00
_cell.angle_gamma   90.00
#
_symmetry.space_group_name_H-M   'P 1'
#
loop_
_entity.id
_entity.type
_entity.pdbx_description
1 polymer ?
#
loop_
_entity_poly.entity_id
_entity_poly.type
_entity_poly.pdbx_seq_one_letter_code
_entity_poly.pdbx_strand_id
1 'polypeptide(L)'
;MKRLLAAVLSLVLATPMLAGCASNLPKGYSPFASAPPESASSTAPEAVPEQRPETPPSGKGLATGLAILNSVAKSKDAGEEDGLAEADTNIVAVLVDAQGRIVDCKIDAVQAKIPFSKEGKLLADTAAMFRTKQELGGEYGMKKASGIGKEWYEQANALAAYVTGKTVEEIKGIALTETTAPADAELAATVTISIGDWIASIEKAVANAKPLGAKAGDKLGMGTVTNMSKSKDAGAEDGLAQVDSIYAAASFGTDGRVTSCILDGSQSSVRFDKTGKITTGLDIAPQTKNELKEAYGMKQASGIGLEWYQQAENYARYALGKTADELSGIAVNDSGSPQDAELAASVTISVGDFNLALGKAADSAR
;
A
#
# COMPACT_ATOMS: atom_id res chain seq x y z
N MET A 1 -19.28 76.45 1.02
CA MET A 1 -18.25 76.22 2.06
C MET A 1 -18.60 74.92 2.80
N LYS A 2 -17.63 73.98 2.89
CA LYS A 2 -17.53 72.79 3.81
C LYS A 2 -18.60 71.68 3.61
N ARG A 3 -18.32 70.53 2.95
CA ARG A 3 -17.48 69.34 3.29
C ARG A 3 -17.82 68.64 4.61
N LEU A 4 -18.22 67.35 4.54
CA LEU A 4 -17.82 66.15 5.34
C LEU A 4 -18.90 65.04 5.18
N LEU A 5 -18.66 63.97 4.39
CA LEU A 5 -18.11 62.63 4.74
C LEU A 5 -19.08 61.79 5.63
N ALA A 6 -19.72 60.75 5.08
CA ALA A 6 -19.30 59.32 5.07
C ALA A 6 -19.73 58.58 6.36
N ALA A 7 -20.14 57.30 6.41
CA ALA A 7 -20.41 56.22 5.47
C ALA A 7 -21.35 55.23 6.19
N VAL A 8 -22.23 54.54 5.46
CA VAL A 8 -23.08 53.45 5.97
C VAL A 8 -22.36 52.14 5.68
N LEU A 9 -22.10 51.32 6.69
CA LEU A 9 -21.83 49.90 6.50
C LEU A 9 -22.51 49.07 7.59
N SER A 10 -23.46 48.29 7.13
CA SER A 10 -24.34 47.38 7.84
C SER A 10 -23.60 46.20 8.46
N LEU A 11 -23.86 46.00 9.75
CA LEU A 11 -23.44 44.86 10.57
C LEU A 11 -24.30 43.63 10.20
N VAL A 12 -23.75 42.65 9.50
CA VAL A 12 -24.35 41.32 9.34
C VAL A 12 -23.53 40.34 10.15
N LEU A 13 -24.15 39.85 11.24
CA LEU A 13 -23.64 38.77 12.08
C LEU A 13 -23.71 37.46 11.27
N ALA A 14 -22.56 36.94 10.84
CA ALA A 14 -22.45 35.59 10.29
C ALA A 14 -21.90 34.66 11.38
N THR A 15 -22.79 33.89 11.99
CA THR A 15 -22.45 32.69 12.78
C THR A 15 -21.91 31.60 11.85
N PRO A 16 -20.70 31.05 12.06
CA PRO A 16 -20.29 29.84 11.37
C PRO A 16 -20.94 28.63 12.04
N MET A 17 -21.79 27.93 11.29
CA MET A 17 -22.22 26.57 11.64
C MET A 17 -20.99 25.66 11.59
N LEU A 18 -20.57 25.13 12.75
CA LEU A 18 -19.77 23.91 12.81
C LEU A 18 -20.68 22.73 12.45
N ALA A 19 -20.47 22.14 11.27
CA ALA A 19 -21.03 20.85 10.89
C ALA A 19 -20.07 20.11 9.94
N GLY A 20 -19.34 19.14 10.50
CA GLY A 20 -19.06 17.82 9.89
C GLY A 20 -18.23 17.72 8.61
N CYS A 21 -16.90 17.80 8.71
CA CYS A 21 -16.00 17.17 7.73
C CYS A 21 -15.61 15.76 8.19
N ALA A 22 -16.58 14.84 8.17
CA ALA A 22 -16.35 13.39 8.29
C ALA A 22 -16.96 12.60 7.12
N SER A 23 -17.43 13.29 6.07
CA SER A 23 -18.31 12.72 5.05
C SER A 23 -17.62 12.13 3.82
N ASN A 24 -16.29 12.05 3.78
CA ASN A 24 -15.55 11.46 2.64
C ASN A 24 -14.71 10.22 3.00
N LEU A 25 -14.78 9.72 4.23
CA LEU A 25 -14.08 8.51 4.63
C LEU A 25 -14.97 7.28 4.39
N PRO A 26 -14.46 6.21 3.73
CA PRO A 26 -15.19 4.96 3.61
C PRO A 26 -15.61 4.45 4.99
N LYS A 27 -16.79 3.84 5.06
CA LYS A 27 -17.30 3.21 6.28
C LYS A 27 -16.29 2.15 6.74
N GLY A 28 -15.69 2.31 7.92
CA GLY A 28 -14.66 1.41 8.46
C GLY A 28 -13.22 1.95 8.43
N TYR A 29 -12.98 3.15 7.91
CA TYR A 29 -11.67 3.82 8.00
C TYR A 29 -11.27 4.07 9.47
N SER A 30 -10.07 3.65 9.85
CA SER A 30 -9.48 3.93 11.17
C SER A 30 -8.00 4.29 10.99
N PRO A 31 -7.50 5.37 11.63
CA PRO A 31 -6.12 5.78 11.48
C PRO A 31 -5.17 4.69 11.99
N PHE A 32 -4.15 4.36 11.21
CA PHE A 32 -3.11 3.38 11.55
C PHE A 32 -2.60 3.53 12.99
N ALA A 33 -2.40 2.41 13.69
CA ALA A 33 -1.64 2.40 14.93
C ALA A 33 -0.19 2.83 14.65
N SER A 34 0.29 3.82 15.38
CA SER A 34 1.67 4.30 15.30
C SER A 34 2.63 3.28 15.90
N ALA A 35 3.88 3.22 15.40
CA ALA A 35 4.94 2.49 16.09
C ALA A 35 5.16 3.09 17.50
N PRO A 36 5.39 2.27 18.54
CA PRO A 36 5.76 2.77 19.86
C PRO A 36 7.14 3.47 19.83
N PRO A 37 7.39 4.46 20.70
CA PRO A 37 8.70 5.11 20.80
C PRO A 37 9.78 4.12 21.28
N GLU A 38 11.01 4.29 20.78
CA GLU A 38 12.16 3.49 21.21
C GLU A 38 12.37 3.61 22.72
N SER A 39 12.23 2.49 23.43
CA SER A 39 12.69 2.37 24.81
C SER A 39 13.47 1.08 24.99
N ALA A 40 14.70 1.22 25.48
CA ALA A 40 15.59 0.12 25.78
C ALA A 40 15.21 -0.50 27.14
N SER A 41 14.72 -1.74 27.14
CA SER A 41 14.89 -2.62 28.31
C SER A 41 14.68 -4.09 27.92
N SER A 42 15.63 -4.91 28.35
CA SER A 42 15.72 -6.35 28.15
C SER A 42 15.01 -7.07 29.29
N THR A 43 13.97 -7.83 28.99
CA THR A 43 13.61 -9.04 29.75
C THR A 43 12.99 -10.08 28.81
N ALA A 44 13.47 -11.32 28.93
CA ALA A 44 13.07 -12.44 28.09
C ALA A 44 11.71 -13.02 28.55
N PRO A 45 10.73 -13.24 27.66
CA PRO A 45 9.50 -13.94 28.01
C PRO A 45 9.58 -15.45 27.75
N GLU A 46 8.88 -16.18 28.62
CA GLU A 46 8.67 -17.62 28.66
C GLU A 46 7.82 -18.13 27.47
N ALA A 47 8.02 -19.39 27.08
CA ALA A 47 7.47 -19.98 25.85
C ALA A 47 5.96 -20.28 25.93
N VAL A 48 5.21 -19.82 24.93
CA VAL A 48 3.80 -20.19 24.66
C VAL A 48 3.79 -21.40 23.70
N PRO A 49 2.89 -22.40 23.85
CA PRO A 49 2.98 -23.65 23.09
C PRO A 49 2.73 -23.45 21.59
N GLU A 50 3.64 -23.96 20.76
CA GLU A 50 3.45 -24.07 19.32
C GLU A 50 2.24 -24.98 19.00
N GLN A 51 1.19 -24.41 18.40
CA GLN A 51 0.19 -25.21 17.70
C GLN A 51 0.80 -25.71 16.39
N ARG A 52 0.86 -27.04 16.28
CA ARG A 52 1.39 -27.79 15.14
C ARG A 52 0.65 -27.40 13.84
N PRO A 53 1.33 -27.01 12.76
CA PRO A 53 0.68 -26.80 11.48
C PRO A 53 0.09 -28.13 10.98
N GLU A 54 -1.20 -28.12 10.63
CA GLU A 54 -1.81 -29.21 9.88
C GLU A 54 -1.10 -29.38 8.54
N THR A 55 -0.82 -30.62 8.17
CA THR A 55 -0.11 -30.98 6.94
C THR A 55 -0.95 -30.58 5.72
N PRO A 56 -0.46 -29.71 4.81
CA PRO A 56 -1.21 -29.36 3.61
C PRO A 56 -1.33 -30.57 2.67
N PRO A 57 -2.47 -30.74 1.98
CA PRO A 57 -2.67 -31.85 1.06
C PRO A 57 -1.70 -31.77 -0.12
N SER A 58 -1.11 -32.92 -0.46
CA SER A 58 -0.15 -33.08 -1.54
C SER A 58 -0.80 -32.94 -2.93
N GLY A 59 -0.36 -31.95 -3.71
CA GLY A 59 -0.44 -31.89 -5.19
C GLY A 59 -1.51 -30.95 -5.79
N LYS A 60 -1.06 -30.06 -6.69
CA LYS A 60 -1.81 -29.04 -7.50
C LYS A 60 -2.09 -27.66 -6.88
N GLY A 61 -1.42 -27.29 -5.79
CA GLY A 61 -1.49 -25.93 -5.24
C GLY A 61 -0.63 -24.94 -6.04
N LEU A 62 -1.09 -23.70 -6.15
CA LEU A 62 -0.28 -22.55 -6.57
C LEU A 62 0.31 -21.86 -5.33
N ALA A 63 1.46 -21.21 -5.50
CA ALA A 63 2.04 -20.33 -4.50
C ALA A 63 1.64 -18.88 -4.79
N THR A 64 1.23 -18.14 -3.76
CA THR A 64 0.89 -16.71 -3.87
C THR A 64 2.05 -15.89 -3.37
N GLY A 65 2.47 -14.92 -4.17
CA GLY A 65 3.57 -14.01 -3.87
C GLY A 65 3.14 -12.55 -3.92
N LEU A 66 3.82 -11.72 -3.13
CA LEU A 66 3.65 -10.28 -3.08
C LEU A 66 5.02 -9.63 -2.85
N ALA A 67 5.31 -8.59 -3.63
CA ALA A 67 6.45 -7.72 -3.44
C ALA A 67 6.02 -6.26 -3.45
N ILE A 68 6.64 -5.49 -2.56
CA ILE A 68 6.49 -4.06 -2.45
C ILE A 68 7.90 -3.47 -2.42
N LEU A 69 8.15 -2.48 -3.27
CA LEU A 69 9.38 -1.71 -3.27
C LEU A 69 8.99 -0.24 -3.08
N ASN A 70 9.43 0.35 -1.96
CA ASN A 70 9.19 1.75 -1.67
C ASN A 70 10.43 2.60 -1.97
N SER A 71 10.22 3.84 -2.36
CA SER A 71 11.27 4.84 -2.52
C SER A 71 10.77 6.22 -2.12
N VAL A 72 11.65 6.99 -1.48
CA VAL A 72 11.44 8.42 -1.21
C VAL A 72 12.40 9.32 -1.99
N ALA A 73 13.17 8.73 -2.92
CA ALA A 73 14.32 9.37 -3.58
C ALA A 73 13.97 10.58 -4.45
N LYS A 74 12.70 10.74 -4.83
CA LYS A 74 12.23 11.87 -5.65
C LYS A 74 11.78 13.08 -4.83
N SER A 75 11.89 12.99 -3.50
CA SER A 75 11.58 14.11 -2.61
C SER A 75 12.58 15.25 -2.82
N LYS A 76 12.13 16.48 -2.57
CA LYS A 76 12.90 17.71 -2.80
C LYS A 76 12.64 18.71 -1.68
N ASP A 77 13.69 19.39 -1.25
CA ASP A 77 13.61 20.53 -0.35
C ASP A 77 12.71 21.63 -0.91
N ALA A 78 12.11 22.40 -0.02
CA ALA A 78 11.57 23.71 -0.36
C ALA A 78 12.69 24.72 -0.59
N GLY A 79 12.44 25.65 -1.51
CA GLY A 79 13.34 26.74 -1.87
C GLY A 79 12.54 27.95 -2.34
N GLU A 80 12.78 28.38 -3.58
CA GLU A 80 11.92 29.37 -4.25
C GLU A 80 10.53 28.79 -4.53
N GLU A 81 10.49 27.51 -4.89
CA GLU A 81 9.28 26.71 -5.03
C GLU A 81 9.01 25.90 -3.75
N ASP A 82 7.76 25.46 -3.61
CA ASP A 82 7.37 24.54 -2.54
C ASP A 82 8.18 23.22 -2.60
N GLY A 83 8.45 22.68 -1.43
CA GLY A 83 9.07 21.37 -1.28
C GLY A 83 8.08 20.25 -1.60
N LEU A 84 8.62 19.06 -1.84
CA LEU A 84 7.85 17.89 -2.18
C LEU A 84 8.38 16.66 -1.45
N ALA A 85 7.56 16.05 -0.60
CA ALA A 85 7.79 14.70 -0.14
C ALA A 85 7.06 13.75 -1.11
N GLU A 86 7.81 12.92 -1.82
CA GLU A 86 7.27 11.94 -2.75
C GLU A 86 7.61 10.53 -2.25
N ALA A 87 6.59 9.73 -1.95
CA ALA A 87 6.72 8.31 -1.66
C ALA A 87 6.15 7.51 -2.84
N ASP A 88 7.05 6.86 -3.57
CA ASP A 88 6.73 5.93 -4.64
C ASP A 88 6.66 4.51 -4.08
N THR A 89 5.67 3.74 -4.52
CA THR A 89 5.53 2.33 -4.22
C THR A 89 5.29 1.54 -5.51
N ASN A 90 6.13 0.57 -5.79
CA ASN A 90 5.89 -0.46 -6.81
C ASN A 90 5.33 -1.71 -6.13
N ILE A 91 4.27 -2.30 -6.69
CA ILE A 91 3.52 -3.40 -6.09
C ILE A 91 3.33 -4.48 -7.13
N VAL A 92 3.78 -5.70 -6.83
CA VAL A 92 3.61 -6.86 -7.69
C VAL A 92 3.07 -8.03 -6.90
N ALA A 93 1.96 -8.61 -7.37
CA ALA A 93 1.43 -9.87 -6.88
C ALA A 93 1.54 -10.95 -7.97
N VAL A 94 1.83 -12.19 -7.58
CA VAL A 94 1.93 -13.33 -8.50
C VAL A 94 1.26 -14.58 -7.95
N LEU A 95 0.75 -15.41 -8.85
CA LEU A 95 0.56 -16.84 -8.62
C LEU A 95 1.65 -17.62 -9.34
N VAL A 96 2.22 -18.62 -8.70
CA VAL A 96 3.34 -19.41 -9.23
C VAL A 96 3.01 -20.90 -9.14
N ASP A 97 3.30 -21.65 -10.20
CA ASP A 97 3.12 -23.10 -10.21
C ASP A 97 4.27 -23.84 -9.51
N ALA A 98 4.15 -25.16 -9.41
CA ALA A 98 5.17 -26.00 -8.79
C ALA A 98 6.51 -26.05 -9.56
N GLN A 99 6.54 -25.55 -10.80
CA GLN A 99 7.74 -25.43 -11.63
C GLN A 99 8.37 -24.03 -11.55
N GLY A 100 7.83 -23.13 -10.72
CA GLY A 100 8.33 -21.77 -10.59
C GLY A 100 7.90 -20.84 -11.72
N ARG A 101 6.89 -21.21 -12.52
CA ARG A 101 6.36 -20.36 -13.58
C ARG A 101 5.21 -19.51 -13.07
N ILE A 102 5.14 -18.28 -13.54
CA ILE A 102 4.05 -17.36 -13.21
C ILE A 102 2.76 -17.82 -13.90
N VAL A 103 1.69 -18.00 -13.14
CA VAL A 103 0.35 -18.38 -13.63
C VAL A 103 -0.55 -17.16 -13.78
N ASP A 104 -0.39 -16.16 -12.91
CA ASP A 104 -1.09 -14.88 -12.95
C ASP A 104 -0.19 -13.81 -12.33
N CYS A 105 -0.29 -12.57 -12.81
CA CYS A 105 0.53 -11.45 -12.37
C CYS A 105 -0.31 -10.17 -12.34
N LYS A 106 -0.17 -9.40 -11.26
CA LYS A 106 -0.74 -8.06 -11.13
C LYS A 106 0.37 -7.08 -10.81
N ILE A 107 0.39 -5.97 -11.55
CA ILE A 107 1.37 -4.89 -11.41
C ILE A 107 0.59 -3.60 -11.15
N ASP A 108 1.03 -2.85 -10.14
CA ASP A 108 0.47 -1.55 -9.81
C ASP A 108 1.52 -0.66 -9.15
N ALA A 109 1.23 0.63 -9.05
CA ALA A 109 2.09 1.60 -8.41
C ALA A 109 1.27 2.66 -7.66
N VAL A 110 1.82 3.17 -6.58
CA VAL A 110 1.36 4.42 -5.95
C VAL A 110 2.45 5.47 -6.13
N GLN A 111 2.02 6.69 -6.43
CA GLN A 111 2.89 7.88 -6.45
C GLN A 111 2.26 8.92 -5.54
N ALA A 112 2.60 8.87 -4.24
CA ALA A 112 2.05 9.76 -3.24
C ALA A 112 2.89 11.02 -3.12
N LYS A 113 2.30 12.17 -3.47
CA LYS A 113 2.96 13.48 -3.49
C LYS A 113 2.37 14.37 -2.41
N ILE A 114 3.21 14.76 -1.46
CA ILE A 114 2.84 15.62 -0.33
C ILE A 114 3.66 16.91 -0.43
N PRO A 115 3.09 17.98 -1.03
CA PRO A 115 3.76 19.26 -1.09
C PRO A 115 3.83 19.91 0.31
N PHE A 116 4.91 20.66 0.57
CA PHE A 116 5.08 21.44 1.79
C PHE A 116 5.77 22.78 1.51
N SER A 117 5.41 23.84 2.25
CA SER A 117 5.97 25.18 2.05
C SER A 117 7.38 25.32 2.63
N LYS A 118 8.05 26.42 2.28
CA LYS A 118 9.35 26.83 2.87
C LYS A 118 9.32 27.08 4.38
N GLU A 119 8.13 27.27 4.97
CA GLU A 119 7.93 27.36 6.43
C GLU A 119 7.67 25.99 7.07
N GLY A 120 7.81 24.90 6.30
CA GLY A 120 7.52 23.55 6.74
C GLY A 120 6.03 23.32 7.02
N LYS A 121 5.15 23.88 6.20
CA LYS A 121 3.69 23.66 6.28
C LYS A 121 3.23 22.68 5.22
N LEU A 122 2.48 21.66 5.58
CA LEU A 122 1.86 20.77 4.61
C LEU A 122 0.86 21.56 3.75
N LEU A 123 0.90 21.31 2.45
CA LEU A 123 0.02 21.96 1.47
C LEU A 123 -1.05 20.99 0.93
N ALA A 124 -1.05 19.75 1.43
CA ALA A 124 -2.10 18.76 1.21
C ALA A 124 -2.92 18.55 2.49
N ASP A 125 -4.19 18.22 2.31
CA ASP A 125 -5.05 17.80 3.40
C ASP A 125 -4.55 16.45 3.97
N THR A 126 -4.34 16.38 5.28
CA THR A 126 -3.96 15.13 5.96
C THR A 126 -4.99 14.01 5.81
N ALA A 127 -6.25 14.34 5.51
CA ALA A 127 -7.27 13.34 5.19
C ALA A 127 -7.18 12.81 3.74
N ALA A 128 -6.20 13.28 2.95
CA ALA A 128 -6.04 12.84 1.56
C ALA A 128 -5.70 11.34 1.46
N MET A 129 -6.32 10.72 0.46
CA MET A 129 -6.07 9.36 0.02
C MET A 129 -5.33 9.39 -1.31
N PHE A 130 -4.44 8.44 -1.53
CA PHE A 130 -3.73 8.29 -2.79
C PHE A 130 -4.24 7.05 -3.52
N ARG A 131 -4.71 7.25 -4.75
CA ARG A 131 -5.12 6.17 -5.65
C ARG A 131 -3.90 5.56 -6.31
N THR A 132 -3.96 4.26 -6.56
CA THR A 132 -2.94 3.59 -7.37
C THR A 132 -3.06 3.99 -8.84
N LYS A 133 -2.05 3.67 -9.66
CA LYS A 133 -2.10 3.94 -11.11
C LYS A 133 -3.11 3.06 -11.83
N GLN A 134 -3.36 1.84 -11.37
CA GLN A 134 -4.48 1.03 -11.86
C GLN A 134 -5.82 1.70 -11.54
N GLU A 135 -5.99 2.22 -10.32
CA GLU A 135 -7.21 2.91 -9.92
C GLU A 135 -7.43 4.21 -10.68
N LEU A 136 -6.37 4.99 -10.93
CA LEU A 136 -6.43 6.22 -11.74
C LEU A 136 -6.79 5.91 -13.19
N GLY A 137 -6.32 4.79 -13.74
CA GLY A 137 -6.62 4.37 -15.10
C GLY A 137 -6.30 5.47 -16.12
N GLY A 138 -7.31 5.93 -16.87
CA GLY A 138 -7.18 7.03 -17.83
C GLY A 138 -6.89 8.40 -17.21
N GLU A 139 -7.23 8.60 -15.93
CA GLU A 139 -6.96 9.86 -15.23
C GLU A 139 -5.48 10.06 -14.92
N TYR A 140 -4.67 8.99 -14.96
CA TYR A 140 -3.22 9.10 -14.83
C TYR A 140 -2.60 9.92 -15.99
N GLY A 141 -3.19 9.84 -17.19
CA GLY A 141 -2.92 10.76 -18.30
C GLY A 141 -1.62 10.50 -19.08
N MET A 142 -1.04 9.31 -18.97
CA MET A 142 0.21 8.96 -19.65
C MET A 142 0.02 8.76 -21.15
N LYS A 143 -1.21 8.53 -21.63
CA LYS A 143 -1.49 8.31 -23.05
C LYS A 143 -0.95 9.40 -23.97
N LYS A 144 -0.91 10.65 -23.49
CA LYS A 144 -0.39 11.80 -24.25
C LYS A 144 1.13 11.78 -24.43
N ALA A 145 1.85 11.23 -23.45
CA ALA A 145 3.32 11.12 -23.47
C ALA A 145 3.80 9.77 -24.03
N SER A 146 2.90 8.79 -24.12
CA SER A 146 3.17 7.44 -24.61
C SER A 146 3.34 7.42 -26.12
N GLY A 147 4.52 7.01 -26.61
CA GLY A 147 4.80 6.87 -28.04
C GLY A 147 3.92 5.83 -28.75
N ILE A 148 3.31 4.91 -27.99
CA ILE A 148 2.38 3.88 -28.49
C ILE A 148 0.90 4.20 -28.22
N GLY A 149 0.61 5.41 -27.69
CA GLY A 149 -0.77 5.84 -27.43
C GLY A 149 -1.51 5.03 -26.37
N LYS A 150 -0.79 4.31 -25.50
CA LYS A 150 -1.34 3.53 -24.39
C LYS A 150 -1.12 4.20 -23.04
N GLU A 151 -2.10 4.12 -22.16
CA GLU A 151 -1.99 4.50 -20.77
C GLU A 151 -1.03 3.61 -19.98
N TRP A 152 -0.64 4.06 -18.78
CA TRP A 152 0.25 3.31 -17.90
C TRP A 152 -0.32 1.94 -17.54
N TYR A 153 -1.60 1.88 -17.16
CA TYR A 153 -2.25 0.65 -16.74
C TYR A 153 -2.33 -0.38 -17.89
N GLU A 154 -2.54 0.09 -19.13
CA GLU A 154 -2.56 -0.78 -20.31
C GLU A 154 -1.18 -1.41 -20.55
N GLN A 155 -0.10 -0.66 -20.32
CA GLN A 155 1.27 -1.16 -20.46
C GLN A 155 1.66 -2.09 -19.31
N ALA A 156 1.27 -1.77 -18.06
CA ALA A 156 1.48 -2.64 -16.91
C ALA A 156 0.75 -3.98 -17.07
N ASN A 157 -0.49 -3.97 -17.56
CA ASN A 157 -1.26 -5.18 -17.87
C ASN A 157 -0.62 -5.99 -19.02
N ALA A 158 -0.07 -5.32 -20.04
CA ALA A 158 0.64 -5.99 -21.12
C ALA A 158 1.93 -6.68 -20.62
N LEU A 159 2.69 -6.03 -19.73
CA LEU A 159 3.86 -6.67 -19.09
C LEU A 159 3.44 -7.86 -18.21
N ALA A 160 2.39 -7.71 -17.40
CA ALA A 160 1.87 -8.78 -16.56
C ALA A 160 1.42 -10.01 -17.39
N ALA A 161 0.75 -9.77 -18.52
CA ALA A 161 0.38 -10.82 -19.46
C ALA A 161 1.62 -11.48 -20.11
N TYR A 162 2.60 -10.68 -20.50
CA TYR A 162 3.83 -11.17 -21.14
C TYR A 162 4.64 -12.12 -20.24
N VAL A 163 4.69 -11.85 -18.92
CA VAL A 163 5.43 -12.69 -17.97
C VAL A 163 4.69 -13.96 -17.57
N THR A 164 3.40 -14.07 -17.90
CA THR A 164 2.62 -15.28 -17.62
C THR A 164 3.17 -16.46 -18.42
N GLY A 165 3.34 -17.60 -17.76
CA GLY A 165 3.93 -18.83 -18.28
C GLY A 165 5.46 -18.89 -18.22
N LYS A 166 6.13 -17.79 -17.83
CA LYS A 166 7.59 -17.68 -17.78
C LYS A 166 8.15 -17.95 -16.38
N THR A 167 9.41 -18.38 -16.31
CA THR A 167 10.19 -18.42 -15.07
C THR A 167 10.89 -17.09 -14.81
N VAL A 168 11.40 -16.91 -13.58
CA VAL A 168 12.19 -15.72 -13.22
C VAL A 168 13.42 -15.56 -14.11
N GLU A 169 14.10 -16.65 -14.48
CA GLU A 169 15.28 -16.61 -15.34
C GLU A 169 14.94 -16.08 -16.73
N GLU A 170 13.83 -16.51 -17.31
CA GLU A 170 13.35 -16.02 -18.61
C GLU A 170 12.99 -14.53 -18.55
N ILE A 171 12.38 -14.08 -17.44
CA ILE A 171 11.98 -12.68 -17.23
C ILE A 171 13.20 -11.78 -17.04
N LYS A 172 14.21 -12.24 -16.29
CA LYS A 172 15.49 -11.52 -16.13
C LYS A 172 16.29 -11.45 -17.44
N GLY A 173 16.02 -12.37 -18.37
CA GLY A 173 16.58 -12.39 -19.71
C GLY A 173 15.94 -11.41 -20.70
N ILE A 174 14.90 -10.66 -20.31
CA ILE A 174 14.27 -9.67 -21.19
C ILE A 174 15.30 -8.59 -21.55
N ALA A 175 15.56 -8.45 -22.85
CA ALA A 175 16.48 -7.44 -23.35
C ALA A 175 15.90 -6.03 -23.12
N LEU A 176 16.71 -5.13 -22.59
CA LEU A 176 16.33 -3.75 -22.29
C LEU A 176 17.15 -2.74 -23.09
N THR A 177 16.55 -1.60 -23.40
CA THR A 177 17.24 -0.42 -23.92
C THR A 177 18.03 0.27 -22.81
N GLU A 178 18.81 1.31 -23.16
CA GLU A 178 19.52 2.15 -22.17
C GLU A 178 18.57 2.84 -21.18
N THR A 179 17.34 3.16 -21.61
CA THR A 179 16.29 3.72 -20.74
C THR A 179 15.53 2.66 -19.96
N THR A 180 16.01 1.40 -19.98
CA THR A 180 15.43 0.22 -19.31
C THR A 180 14.01 -0.15 -19.79
N ALA A 181 13.61 0.32 -20.96
CA ALA A 181 12.39 -0.12 -21.64
C ALA A 181 12.66 -1.45 -22.39
N PRO A 182 11.64 -2.23 -22.77
CA PRO A 182 11.83 -3.42 -23.59
C PRO A 182 12.55 -3.10 -24.92
N ALA A 183 13.59 -3.87 -25.24
CA ALA A 183 14.29 -3.78 -26.52
C ALA A 183 13.73 -4.75 -27.58
N ASP A 184 13.07 -5.83 -27.14
CA ASP A 184 12.38 -6.75 -28.05
C ASP A 184 11.15 -6.08 -28.69
N ALA A 185 10.97 -6.27 -29.99
CA ALA A 185 9.95 -5.57 -30.76
C ALA A 185 8.51 -5.98 -30.40
N GLU A 186 8.28 -7.24 -30.01
CA GLU A 186 6.95 -7.75 -29.63
C GLU A 186 6.50 -7.08 -28.32
N LEU A 187 7.37 -7.09 -27.31
CA LEU A 187 7.07 -6.43 -26.03
C LEU A 187 7.03 -4.91 -26.19
N ALA A 188 7.97 -4.31 -26.92
CA ALA A 188 8.04 -2.87 -27.15
C ALA A 188 6.81 -2.30 -27.89
N ALA A 189 6.15 -3.10 -28.73
CA ALA A 189 4.90 -2.71 -29.39
C ALA A 189 3.75 -2.47 -28.41
N THR A 190 3.85 -3.00 -27.19
CA THR A 190 2.80 -2.87 -26.17
C THR A 190 3.26 -2.25 -24.87
N VAL A 191 4.57 -2.15 -24.63
CA VAL A 191 5.19 -1.64 -23.41
C VAL A 191 6.39 -0.77 -23.77
N THR A 192 6.30 0.53 -23.46
CA THR A 192 7.38 1.53 -23.65
C THR A 192 7.88 2.14 -22.36
N ILE A 193 7.20 1.87 -21.23
CA ILE A 193 7.70 2.27 -19.91
C ILE A 193 8.99 1.51 -19.57
N SER A 194 9.80 2.09 -18.69
CA SER A 194 10.89 1.39 -18.02
C SER A 194 10.35 0.17 -17.27
N ILE A 195 11.00 -0.99 -17.45
CA ILE A 195 10.63 -2.26 -16.80
C ILE A 195 11.71 -2.88 -15.93
N GLY A 196 12.88 -2.24 -15.79
CA GLY A 196 13.96 -2.77 -14.95
C GLY A 196 13.52 -3.03 -13.51
N ASP A 197 12.90 -2.03 -12.87
CA ASP A 197 12.38 -2.17 -11.51
C ASP A 197 11.19 -3.15 -11.42
N TRP A 198 10.40 -3.28 -12.50
CA TRP A 198 9.30 -4.24 -12.56
C TRP A 198 9.81 -5.67 -12.65
N ILE A 199 10.89 -5.94 -13.39
CA ILE A 199 11.56 -7.24 -13.41
C ILE A 199 12.04 -7.61 -12.01
N ALA A 200 12.71 -6.69 -11.30
CA ALA A 200 13.17 -6.93 -9.93
C ALA A 200 12.00 -7.15 -8.95
N SER A 201 10.90 -6.41 -9.12
CA SER A 201 9.69 -6.57 -8.30
C SER A 201 9.01 -7.91 -8.54
N ILE A 202 8.94 -8.38 -9.79
CA ILE A 202 8.42 -9.71 -10.14
C ILE A 202 9.30 -10.82 -9.57
N GLU A 203 10.62 -10.72 -9.72
CA GLU A 203 11.57 -11.67 -9.11
C GLU A 203 11.35 -11.77 -7.60
N LYS A 204 11.26 -10.62 -6.91
CA LYS A 204 10.99 -10.59 -5.47
C LYS A 204 9.62 -11.18 -5.11
N ALA A 205 8.59 -10.94 -5.92
CA ALA A 205 7.25 -11.48 -5.67
C ALA A 205 7.25 -13.01 -5.79
N VAL A 206 7.93 -13.57 -6.80
CA VAL A 206 8.09 -15.01 -6.97
C VAL A 206 8.93 -15.60 -5.82
N ALA A 207 10.02 -14.95 -5.42
CA ALA A 207 10.84 -15.40 -4.29
C ALA A 207 10.08 -15.39 -2.96
N ASN A 208 9.13 -14.46 -2.80
CA ASN A 208 8.26 -14.37 -1.63
C ASN A 208 7.05 -15.32 -1.69
N ALA A 209 6.85 -16.05 -2.80
CA ALA A 209 5.65 -16.84 -3.01
C ALA A 209 5.56 -18.03 -2.04
N LYS A 210 4.37 -18.23 -1.45
CA LYS A 210 4.10 -19.31 -0.48
C LYS A 210 2.86 -20.11 -0.86
N PRO A 211 2.81 -21.43 -0.57
CA PRO A 211 1.63 -22.25 -0.80
C PRO A 211 0.55 -21.95 0.24
N LEU A 212 -0.27 -20.93 -0.02
CA LEU A 212 -1.25 -20.38 0.92
C LEU A 212 -2.70 -20.84 0.64
N GLY A 213 -2.88 -21.85 -0.21
CA GLY A 213 -4.18 -22.46 -0.52
C GLY A 213 -4.73 -22.15 -1.91
N ALA A 214 -4.04 -21.31 -2.70
CA ALA A 214 -4.39 -21.02 -4.09
C ALA A 214 -4.36 -22.31 -4.94
N LYS A 215 -5.28 -22.40 -5.90
CA LYS A 215 -5.51 -23.56 -6.76
C LYS A 215 -5.46 -23.16 -8.22
N ALA A 216 -5.20 -24.14 -9.08
CA ALA A 216 -5.34 -23.96 -10.52
C ALA A 216 -6.77 -23.50 -10.87
N GLY A 217 -6.87 -22.40 -11.63
CA GLY A 217 -8.14 -21.79 -12.02
C GLY A 217 -8.58 -20.61 -11.14
N ASP A 218 -7.97 -20.43 -9.97
CA ASP A 218 -8.20 -19.24 -9.16
C ASP A 218 -7.74 -17.97 -9.90
N LYS A 219 -8.38 -16.84 -9.57
CA LYS A 219 -8.02 -15.52 -10.11
C LYS A 219 -7.23 -14.74 -9.09
N LEU A 220 -6.08 -14.18 -9.49
CA LEU A 220 -5.32 -13.29 -8.63
C LEU A 220 -5.96 -11.90 -8.61
N GLY A 221 -6.11 -11.37 -7.41
CA GLY A 221 -6.48 -9.98 -7.15
C GLY A 221 -5.42 -9.27 -6.32
N MET A 222 -5.34 -7.95 -6.51
CA MET A 222 -4.47 -7.07 -5.75
C MET A 222 -5.20 -5.78 -5.39
N GLY A 223 -5.05 -5.33 -4.15
CA GLY A 223 -5.67 -4.11 -3.66
C GLY A 223 -4.74 -3.32 -2.77
N THR A 224 -4.91 -2.00 -2.77
CA THR A 224 -4.06 -1.08 -2.00
C THR A 224 -4.89 0.06 -1.45
N VAL A 225 -4.61 0.46 -0.21
CA VAL A 225 -5.22 1.62 0.45
C VAL A 225 -4.09 2.48 0.97
N THR A 226 -3.99 3.72 0.50
CA THR A 226 -2.89 4.63 0.84
C THR A 226 -3.41 5.99 1.31
N ASN A 227 -2.85 6.51 2.41
CA ASN A 227 -3.23 7.80 2.99
C ASN A 227 -2.05 8.52 3.64
N MET A 228 -2.27 9.77 4.06
CA MET A 228 -1.28 10.58 4.78
C MET A 228 -1.75 11.11 6.14
N SER A 229 -2.69 10.42 6.80
CA SER A 229 -3.35 10.88 8.03
C SER A 229 -2.42 11.14 9.22
N LYS A 230 -1.22 10.56 9.21
CA LYS A 230 -0.18 10.74 10.22
C LYS A 230 0.81 11.87 9.91
N SER A 231 0.64 12.54 8.78
CA SER A 231 1.46 13.68 8.42
C SER A 231 1.19 14.89 9.32
N LYS A 232 2.22 15.68 9.59
CA LYS A 232 2.15 16.90 10.40
C LYS A 232 3.11 17.96 9.90
N ASP A 233 2.72 19.23 10.11
CA ASP A 233 3.58 20.39 9.89
C ASP A 233 4.86 20.32 10.74
N ALA A 234 5.89 21.02 10.26
CA ALA A 234 7.05 21.36 11.08
C ALA A 234 6.67 22.35 12.19
N GLY A 235 7.27 22.12 13.36
CA GLY A 235 7.05 22.85 14.60
C GLY A 235 8.33 22.88 15.42
N ALA A 236 8.24 22.75 16.74
CA ALA A 236 9.44 22.57 17.57
C ALA A 236 10.29 21.38 17.08
N GLU A 237 9.60 20.32 16.67
CA GLU A 237 10.15 19.16 15.98
C GLU A 237 10.01 19.30 14.46
N ASP A 238 10.78 18.50 13.72
CA ASP A 238 10.62 18.34 12.28
C ASP A 238 9.18 17.96 11.90
N GLY A 239 8.75 18.50 10.76
CA GLY A 239 7.55 18.07 10.06
C GLY A 239 7.70 16.64 9.57
N LEU A 240 6.56 16.03 9.28
CA LEU A 240 6.48 14.64 8.84
C LEU A 240 5.48 14.55 7.70
N ALA A 241 5.95 14.20 6.52
CA ALA A 241 5.12 13.69 5.43
C ALA A 241 5.22 12.16 5.47
N GLN A 242 4.17 11.52 5.98
CA GLN A 242 4.10 10.06 6.11
C GLN A 242 3.00 9.53 5.20
N VAL A 243 3.35 8.54 4.39
CA VAL A 243 2.46 7.78 3.52
C VAL A 243 2.31 6.39 4.10
N ASP A 244 1.13 6.13 4.67
CA ASP A 244 0.77 4.81 5.18
C ASP A 244 0.01 4.05 4.11
N SER A 245 0.41 2.80 3.85
CA SER A 245 -0.27 1.92 2.91
C SER A 245 -0.59 0.55 3.50
N ILE A 246 -1.75 0.00 3.15
CA ILE A 246 -2.08 -1.43 3.26
C ILE A 246 -2.12 -2.04 1.87
N TYR A 247 -1.58 -3.25 1.74
CA TYR A 247 -1.56 -4.04 0.53
C TYR A 247 -2.24 -5.39 0.77
N ALA A 248 -3.02 -5.84 -0.21
CA ALA A 248 -3.60 -7.18 -0.25
C ALA A 248 -3.26 -7.85 -1.58
N ALA A 249 -2.73 -9.07 -1.52
CA ALA A 249 -2.71 -10.01 -2.65
C ALA A 249 -3.51 -11.23 -2.25
N ALA A 250 -4.56 -11.54 -3.01
CA ALA A 250 -5.44 -12.66 -2.72
C ALA A 250 -5.80 -13.40 -3.99
N SER A 251 -5.92 -14.72 -3.91
CA SER A 251 -6.54 -15.48 -4.99
C SER A 251 -7.98 -15.82 -4.64
N PHE A 252 -8.82 -15.91 -5.67
CA PHE A 252 -10.25 -16.11 -5.55
C PHE A 252 -10.68 -17.32 -6.36
N GLY A 253 -11.45 -18.21 -5.73
CA GLY A 253 -12.14 -19.29 -6.42
C GLY A 253 -13.23 -18.76 -7.34
N THR A 254 -13.83 -19.65 -8.15
CA THR A 254 -14.91 -19.30 -9.09
C THR A 254 -16.19 -18.80 -8.42
N ASP A 255 -16.34 -19.05 -7.11
CA ASP A 255 -17.43 -18.55 -6.26
C ASP A 255 -17.11 -17.19 -5.61
N GLY A 256 -15.97 -16.58 -5.95
CA GLY A 256 -15.52 -15.30 -5.40
C GLY A 256 -15.00 -15.38 -3.95
N ARG A 257 -14.78 -16.59 -3.42
CA ARG A 257 -14.20 -16.78 -2.08
C ARG A 257 -12.68 -16.77 -2.14
N VAL A 258 -12.06 -16.18 -1.13
CA VAL A 258 -10.60 -16.12 -0.98
C VAL A 258 -10.04 -17.53 -0.79
N THR A 259 -9.08 -17.94 -1.61
CA THR A 259 -8.40 -19.24 -1.51
C THR A 259 -6.95 -19.11 -1.05
N SER A 260 -6.35 -17.93 -1.21
CA SER A 260 -5.09 -17.53 -0.56
C SER A 260 -5.09 -16.04 -0.27
N CYS A 261 -4.30 -15.60 0.71
CA CYS A 261 -4.22 -14.20 1.08
C CYS A 261 -2.85 -13.83 1.67
N ILE A 262 -2.30 -12.70 1.23
CA ILE A 262 -1.18 -12.01 1.86
C ILE A 262 -1.64 -10.58 2.13
N LEU A 263 -1.41 -10.12 3.36
CA LEU A 263 -1.59 -8.74 3.77
C LEU A 263 -0.24 -8.17 4.21
N ASP A 264 0.02 -6.93 3.83
CA ASP A 264 1.22 -6.20 4.22
C ASP A 264 0.88 -4.71 4.38
N GLY A 265 1.80 -3.95 4.94
CA GLY A 265 1.70 -2.50 4.97
C GLY A 265 3.05 -1.83 5.09
N SER A 266 3.12 -0.55 4.77
CA SER A 266 4.35 0.24 4.85
C SER A 266 4.08 1.61 5.44
N GLN A 267 5.14 2.27 5.90
CA GLN A 267 5.11 3.63 6.44
C GLN A 267 6.28 4.41 5.84
N SER A 268 6.09 4.93 4.63
CA SER A 268 7.11 5.72 3.95
C SER A 268 7.09 7.14 4.49
N SER A 269 8.16 7.56 5.15
CA SER A 269 8.23 8.84 5.86
C SER A 269 9.33 9.73 5.32
N VAL A 270 9.01 11.00 5.10
CA VAL A 270 9.95 12.07 4.77
C VAL A 270 9.80 13.18 5.80
N ARG A 271 10.86 13.45 6.55
CA ARG A 271 10.94 14.56 7.51
C ARG A 271 11.55 15.79 6.89
N PHE A 272 11.07 16.95 7.32
CA PHE A 272 11.56 18.25 6.89
C PHE A 272 11.51 19.25 8.05
N ASP A 273 12.46 20.17 8.10
CA ASP A 273 12.54 21.17 9.15
C ASP A 273 11.63 22.40 8.88
N LYS A 274 11.65 23.36 9.81
CA LYS A 274 10.91 24.64 9.70
C LYS A 274 11.35 25.55 8.54
N THR A 275 12.47 25.25 7.91
CA THR A 275 12.98 25.97 6.73
C THR A 275 12.67 25.22 5.43
N GLY A 276 11.87 24.15 5.53
CA GLY A 276 11.51 23.28 4.43
C GLY A 276 12.71 22.49 3.89
N LYS A 277 13.75 22.25 4.69
CA LYS A 277 14.85 21.35 4.32
C LYS A 277 14.51 19.93 4.76
N ILE A 278 14.61 18.97 3.86
CA ILE A 278 14.43 17.56 4.17
C ILE A 278 15.58 17.09 5.06
N THR A 279 15.22 16.42 6.15
CA THR A 279 16.17 15.87 7.14
C THR A 279 16.28 14.35 7.05
N THR A 280 15.41 13.70 6.27
CA THR A 280 15.48 12.26 5.96
C THR A 280 16.47 12.00 4.84
N GLY A 281 17.33 10.98 5.01
CA GLY A 281 18.15 10.48 3.90
C GLY A 281 17.28 9.94 2.78
N LEU A 282 17.47 10.42 1.55
CA LEU A 282 16.60 10.08 0.41
C LEU A 282 17.05 8.83 -0.35
N ASP A 283 18.18 8.25 0.01
CA ASP A 283 18.71 6.98 -0.50
C ASP A 283 18.12 5.76 0.21
N ILE A 284 17.32 5.96 1.28
CA ILE A 284 16.64 4.88 1.97
C ILE A 284 15.53 4.26 1.11
N ALA A 285 15.39 2.95 1.21
CA ALA A 285 14.23 2.21 0.71
C ALA A 285 13.38 1.78 1.92
N PRO A 286 12.25 2.46 2.21
CA PRO A 286 11.39 2.10 3.33
C PRO A 286 10.91 0.64 3.23
N GLN A 287 11.18 -0.15 4.27
CA GLN A 287 10.76 -1.54 4.32
C GLN A 287 9.28 -1.67 4.68
N THR A 288 8.64 -2.75 4.22
CA THR A 288 7.28 -3.09 4.69
C THR A 288 7.30 -3.70 6.09
N LYS A 289 6.12 -3.77 6.71
CA LYS A 289 5.96 -4.40 8.03
C LYS A 289 6.25 -5.90 7.98
N ASN A 290 5.97 -6.59 6.88
CA ASN A 290 6.36 -7.99 6.71
C ASN A 290 7.87 -8.18 6.47
N GLU A 291 8.56 -7.19 5.92
CA GLU A 291 10.02 -7.20 5.79
C GLU A 291 10.72 -6.88 7.10
N LEU A 292 10.21 -5.90 7.85
CA LEU A 292 10.73 -5.50 9.16
C LEU A 292 10.54 -6.61 10.21
N LYS A 293 9.41 -7.31 10.15
CA LYS A 293 9.01 -8.31 11.16
C LYS A 293 9.14 -7.76 12.58
N GLU A 294 9.99 -8.36 13.42
CA GLU A 294 10.26 -7.94 14.80
C GLU A 294 10.88 -6.54 14.87
N ALA A 295 11.59 -6.08 13.84
CA ALA A 295 12.16 -4.74 13.80
C ALA A 295 11.08 -3.65 13.75
N TYR A 296 9.82 -3.99 13.43
CA TYR A 296 8.70 -3.06 13.55
C TYR A 296 8.37 -2.75 15.02
N GLY A 297 8.60 -3.70 15.94
CA GLY A 297 8.53 -3.50 17.38
C GLY A 297 7.12 -3.43 17.97
N MET A 298 6.08 -3.90 17.28
CA MET A 298 4.70 -3.82 17.77
C MET A 298 4.43 -4.79 18.93
N LYS A 299 5.21 -5.86 19.08
CA LYS A 299 4.98 -6.88 20.11
C LYS A 299 4.86 -6.30 21.52
N GLN A 300 5.59 -5.22 21.82
CA GLN A 300 5.55 -4.56 23.13
C GLN A 300 4.25 -3.78 23.37
N ALA A 301 3.67 -3.20 22.31
CA ALA A 301 2.42 -2.45 22.38
C ALA A 301 1.18 -3.35 22.19
N SER A 302 1.38 -4.56 21.67
CA SER A 302 0.33 -5.53 21.40
C SER A 302 -0.15 -6.20 22.68
N GLY A 303 -1.42 -6.03 23.04
CA GLY A 303 -2.02 -6.68 24.22
C GLY A 303 -2.04 -8.21 24.14
N ILE A 304 -1.82 -8.79 22.95
CA ILE A 304 -1.72 -10.23 22.70
C ILE A 304 -0.28 -10.70 22.43
N GLY A 305 0.72 -9.82 22.58
CA GLY A 305 2.14 -10.17 22.43
C GLY A 305 2.54 -10.62 21.01
N LEU A 306 1.77 -10.23 19.99
CA LEU A 306 2.06 -10.52 18.58
C LEU A 306 2.52 -9.27 17.84
N GLU A 307 3.51 -9.45 16.97
CA GLU A 307 3.92 -8.44 15.99
C GLU A 307 2.82 -8.15 14.96
N TRP A 308 2.93 -6.99 14.30
CA TRP A 308 1.94 -6.58 13.30
C TRP A 308 1.81 -7.61 12.17
N TYR A 309 2.93 -8.12 11.65
CA TYR A 309 2.92 -9.08 10.54
C TYR A 309 2.25 -10.41 10.93
N GLN A 310 2.37 -10.83 12.19
CA GLN A 310 1.73 -12.04 12.70
C GLN A 310 0.21 -11.85 12.78
N GLN A 311 -0.23 -10.68 13.23
CA GLN A 311 -1.66 -10.34 13.26
C GLN A 311 -2.24 -10.22 11.83
N ALA A 312 -1.49 -9.61 10.90
CA ALA A 312 -1.87 -9.56 9.49
C ALA A 312 -1.98 -10.97 8.87
N GLU A 313 -1.04 -11.87 9.18
CA GLU A 313 -1.09 -13.27 8.75
C GLU A 313 -2.29 -14.01 9.34
N ASN A 314 -2.60 -13.81 10.63
CA ASN A 314 -3.79 -14.38 11.26
C ASN A 314 -5.07 -13.89 10.60
N TYR A 315 -5.16 -12.60 10.29
CA TYR A 315 -6.31 -12.06 9.55
C TYR A 315 -6.39 -12.62 8.12
N ALA A 316 -5.27 -12.78 7.43
CA ALA A 316 -5.22 -13.40 6.11
C ALA A 316 -5.70 -14.87 6.13
N ARG A 317 -5.38 -15.63 7.19
CA ARG A 317 -5.92 -16.99 7.40
C ARG A 317 -7.41 -16.97 7.69
N TYR A 318 -7.88 -16.03 8.51
CA TYR A 318 -9.30 -15.82 8.76
C TYR A 318 -10.06 -15.48 7.47
N ALA A 319 -9.43 -14.78 6.52
CA ALA A 319 -10.05 -14.44 5.25
C ALA A 319 -10.31 -15.64 4.33
N LEU A 320 -9.59 -16.75 4.50
CA LEU A 320 -9.76 -17.93 3.66
C LEU A 320 -11.20 -18.46 3.72
N GLY A 321 -11.72 -18.78 2.54
CA GLY A 321 -13.08 -19.26 2.36
C GLY A 321 -14.15 -18.17 2.50
N LYS A 322 -13.80 -16.89 2.71
CA LYS A 322 -14.77 -15.79 2.81
C LYS A 322 -14.82 -14.95 1.53
N THR A 323 -15.94 -14.27 1.29
CA THR A 323 -16.06 -13.24 0.26
C THR A 323 -15.60 -11.87 0.79
N ALA A 324 -15.29 -10.94 -0.10
CA ALA A 324 -14.99 -9.56 0.30
C ALA A 324 -16.15 -8.91 1.08
N ASP A 325 -17.40 -9.21 0.71
CA ASP A 325 -18.58 -8.69 1.42
C ASP A 325 -18.67 -9.23 2.84
N GLU A 326 -18.46 -10.54 3.05
CA GLU A 326 -18.42 -11.16 4.37
C GLU A 326 -17.33 -10.53 5.26
N LEU A 327 -16.16 -10.23 4.68
CA LEU A 327 -15.06 -9.57 5.39
C LEU A 327 -15.35 -8.11 5.73
N SER A 328 -15.94 -7.36 4.80
CA SER A 328 -16.35 -5.97 5.03
C SER A 328 -17.43 -5.83 6.10
N GLY A 329 -18.21 -6.88 6.34
CA GLY A 329 -19.32 -6.93 7.29
C GLY A 329 -18.94 -7.33 8.71
N ILE A 330 -17.66 -7.60 9.02
CA ILE A 330 -17.27 -8.00 10.38
C ILE A 330 -17.50 -6.89 11.40
N ALA A 331 -17.91 -7.27 12.61
CA ALA A 331 -18.07 -6.33 13.70
C ALA A 331 -16.70 -5.89 14.24
N VAL A 332 -16.51 -4.57 14.34
CA VAL A 332 -15.30 -3.94 14.90
C VAL A 332 -15.66 -2.99 16.04
N ASN A 333 -14.75 -2.81 16.99
CA ASN A 333 -14.88 -1.82 18.07
C ASN A 333 -14.54 -0.40 17.56
N ASP A 334 -14.54 0.59 18.46
CA ASP A 334 -14.27 1.99 18.13
C ASP A 334 -12.84 2.24 17.60
N SER A 335 -11.87 1.35 17.90
CA SER A 335 -10.52 1.41 17.34
C SER A 335 -10.39 0.70 15.98
N GLY A 336 -11.46 0.08 15.48
CA GLY A 336 -11.48 -0.70 14.24
C GLY A 336 -10.98 -2.13 14.39
N SER A 337 -10.77 -2.61 15.62
CA SER A 337 -10.32 -3.97 15.91
C SER A 337 -11.50 -4.95 15.95
N PRO A 338 -11.33 -6.22 15.55
CA PRO A 338 -12.41 -7.22 15.58
C PRO A 338 -13.06 -7.39 16.96
N GLN A 339 -14.40 -7.53 16.99
CA GLN A 339 -15.15 -7.85 18.22
C GLN A 339 -15.37 -9.34 18.43
N ASP A 340 -15.36 -10.14 17.35
CA ASP A 340 -15.46 -11.59 17.46
C ASP A 340 -14.32 -12.14 18.33
N ALA A 341 -14.65 -12.93 19.34
CA ALA A 341 -13.69 -13.33 20.37
C ALA A 341 -12.57 -14.23 19.83
N GLU A 342 -12.87 -15.08 18.84
CA GLU A 342 -11.88 -15.97 18.22
C GLU A 342 -10.88 -15.17 17.38
N LEU A 343 -11.39 -14.24 16.57
CA LEU A 343 -10.53 -13.35 15.79
C LEU A 343 -9.74 -12.38 16.69
N ALA A 344 -10.38 -11.79 17.69
CA ALA A 344 -9.76 -10.85 18.63
C ALA A 344 -8.65 -11.48 19.48
N ALA A 345 -8.68 -12.80 19.69
CA ALA A 345 -7.61 -13.52 20.38
C ALA A 345 -6.27 -13.51 19.61
N SER A 346 -6.32 -13.22 18.30
CA SER A 346 -5.14 -13.28 17.42
C SER A 346 -4.93 -12.03 16.56
N VAL A 347 -5.90 -11.11 16.53
CA VAL A 347 -5.89 -9.85 15.77
C VAL A 347 -6.50 -8.74 16.62
N THR A 348 -5.66 -7.81 17.07
CA THR A 348 -6.06 -6.63 17.86
C THR A 348 -5.84 -5.31 17.12
N ILE A 349 -5.14 -5.34 15.98
CA ILE A 349 -5.01 -4.19 15.09
C ILE A 349 -6.33 -3.85 14.41
N SER A 350 -6.43 -2.61 13.92
CA SER A 350 -7.51 -2.21 13.04
C SER A 350 -7.48 -3.02 11.74
N VAL A 351 -8.64 -3.51 11.30
CA VAL A 351 -8.79 -4.35 10.10
C VAL A 351 -9.57 -3.67 8.98
N GLY A 352 -10.00 -2.42 9.19
CA GLY A 352 -10.78 -1.66 8.19
C GLY A 352 -10.06 -1.54 6.84
N ASP A 353 -8.79 -1.15 6.86
CA ASP A 353 -8.00 -1.04 5.63
C ASP A 353 -7.65 -2.40 5.01
N PHE A 354 -7.56 -3.48 5.81
CA PHE A 354 -7.47 -4.84 5.27
C PHE A 354 -8.73 -5.20 4.47
N ASN A 355 -9.90 -4.88 5.01
CA ASN A 355 -11.17 -5.13 4.33
C ASN A 355 -11.31 -4.34 3.03
N LEU A 356 -10.94 -3.06 3.06
CA LEU A 356 -10.94 -2.22 1.86
C LEU A 356 -9.95 -2.73 0.81
N ALA A 357 -8.73 -3.11 1.21
CA ALA A 357 -7.75 -3.67 0.29
C ALA A 357 -8.20 -5.03 -0.28
N LEU A 358 -8.83 -5.89 0.52
CA LEU A 358 -9.39 -7.17 0.04
C LEU A 358 -10.60 -6.99 -0.87
N GLY A 359 -11.43 -5.96 -0.64
CA GLY A 359 -12.49 -5.56 -1.57
C GLY A 359 -11.93 -5.14 -2.93
N LYS A 360 -10.92 -4.26 -2.94
CA LYS A 360 -10.22 -3.87 -4.17
C LYS A 360 -9.55 -5.06 -4.86
N ALA A 361 -8.95 -5.97 -4.08
CA ALA A 361 -8.37 -7.19 -4.63
C ALA A 361 -9.44 -8.05 -5.32
N ALA A 362 -10.60 -8.26 -4.68
CA ALA A 362 -11.71 -8.99 -5.27
C ALA A 362 -12.23 -8.35 -6.56
N ASP A 363 -12.32 -7.02 -6.62
CA ASP A 363 -12.73 -6.31 -7.83
C ASP A 363 -11.70 -6.47 -8.96
N SER A 364 -10.41 -6.38 -8.64
CA SER A 364 -9.31 -6.53 -9.62
C SER A 364 -9.12 -7.94 -10.17
N ALA A 365 -9.71 -8.95 -9.51
CA ALA A 365 -9.64 -10.36 -9.89
C ALA A 365 -10.73 -10.77 -10.91
N ARG A 366 -11.71 -9.88 -11.17
CA ARG A 366 -12.88 -10.14 -12.03
C ARG A 366 -12.58 -10.09 -13.51
#